data_AF-U4UBY4-F1
#
_entry.id   AF-U4UBY4-F1
#
_cell.length_a   1.000
_cell.length_b   1.000
_cell.length_c   1.000
_cell.angle_alpha   90.00
_cell.angle_beta   90.00
_cell.angle_gamma   90.00
#
_symmetry.space_group_name_H-M   'P 1'
#
loop_
_entity.id
_entity.type
_entity.pdbx_description
1 polymer ?
#
loop_
_entity_poly.entity_id
_entity_poly.type
_entity_poly.pdbx_seq_one_letter_code
_entity_poly.pdbx_strand_id
1 'polypeptide(L)'
;MVIPPSVELEASRENTLIENDRVNLIDIENGVLGVPSSYRPYFMQRKKISTLETMHVFCFRHVLYEMAIGSPLHESYIGEEISECLHQFKNILESVLSHDACKYCLPTIDGLLNDPFFAGVQLRLFDGDPAHFKISSSIKEYLKIVVFKIEDRCKGEQKLVRSQKRLTKVQKIMISEEDRKKHRNRMKQLKEQKSKGGSMRKNGNHNSSVRLCPHISVLISFLPYYTSLG
;
A
#
# COMPACT_ATOMS: atom_id res chain seq x y z
N MET A 1 -9.23 22.10 24.26
CA MET A 1 -8.26 22.32 23.17
C MET A 1 -8.24 21.06 22.32
N VAL A 2 -8.62 21.13 21.05
CA VAL A 2 -8.68 19.94 20.17
C VAL A 2 -7.39 19.85 19.38
N ILE A 3 -6.68 18.73 19.49
CA ILE A 3 -5.49 18.46 18.68
C ILE A 3 -5.97 17.94 17.32
N PRO A 4 -5.54 18.53 16.18
CA PRO A 4 -5.92 18.04 14.86
C PRO A 4 -5.21 16.72 14.55
N PRO A 5 -5.84 15.81 13.77
CA PRO A 5 -5.15 14.65 13.20
C PRO A 5 -4.32 15.05 11.98
N SER A 6 -3.34 14.19 11.64
CA SER A 6 -2.65 14.10 10.34
C SER A 6 -1.72 15.25 9.91
N VAL A 7 -0.43 15.02 10.10
CA VAL A 7 0.72 15.44 9.26
C VAL A 7 1.58 14.16 9.12
N GLU A 8 2.27 13.86 8.00
CA GLU A 8 2.73 12.45 7.76
C GLU A 8 4.08 12.07 7.05
N LEU A 9 4.65 10.90 7.49
CA LEU A 9 5.98 10.22 7.33
C LEU A 9 6.46 9.72 5.96
N GLU A 10 7.20 10.52 5.22
CA GLU A 10 7.93 10.05 4.03
C GLU A 10 9.25 9.28 4.29
N ALA A 11 9.52 8.31 3.40
CA ALA A 11 10.81 7.64 3.23
C ALA A 11 10.95 7.15 1.77
N SER A 12 10.43 7.94 0.83
CA SER A 12 10.82 7.91 -0.58
C SER A 12 11.87 9.01 -0.84
N ARG A 13 12.00 9.40 -2.11
CA ARG A 13 12.76 10.56 -2.59
C ARG A 13 12.60 11.82 -1.75
N GLU A 14 11.38 12.11 -1.25
CA GLU A 14 11.10 13.35 -0.49
C GLU A 14 11.93 13.44 0.80
N ASN A 15 12.31 12.31 1.39
CA ASN A 15 13.10 12.23 2.61
C ASN A 15 14.55 11.74 2.43
N THR A 16 15.05 11.74 1.19
CA THR A 16 16.47 11.49 0.87
C THR A 16 17.09 12.72 0.22
N LEU A 17 17.84 13.50 1.00
CA LEU A 17 18.61 14.64 0.50
C LEU A 17 19.95 14.15 -0.04
N ILE A 18 20.27 14.46 -1.31
CA ILE A 18 21.60 14.22 -1.88
C ILE A 18 22.41 15.51 -1.80
N GLU A 19 23.54 15.46 -1.10
CA GLU A 19 24.42 16.61 -0.87
C GLU A 19 25.89 16.14 -0.84
N ASN A 20 26.78 16.81 -1.58
CA ASN A 20 28.23 16.52 -1.59
C ASN A 20 28.56 15.02 -1.81
N ASP A 21 27.90 14.38 -2.79
CA ASP A 21 27.96 12.94 -3.11
C ASP A 21 27.56 11.99 -1.95
N ARG A 22 26.85 12.49 -0.93
CA ARG A 22 26.27 11.71 0.17
C ARG A 22 24.74 11.70 0.09
N VAL A 23 24.14 10.61 0.58
CA VAL A 23 22.69 10.49 0.78
C VAL A 23 22.38 10.64 2.27
N ASN A 24 21.65 11.71 2.61
CA ASN A 24 21.20 12.02 3.96
C ASN A 24 19.70 11.68 4.10
N LEU A 25 19.33 10.92 5.13
CA LEU A 25 17.93 10.63 5.46
C LEU A 25 17.39 11.74 6.39
N ILE A 26 16.29 12.39 6.00
CA ILE A 26 15.70 13.53 6.74
C ILE A 26 14.36 13.18 7.41
N ASP A 27 13.92 14.07 8.31
CA ASP A 27 12.71 14.04 9.15
C ASP A 27 12.44 12.73 9.94
N ILE A 28 13.49 11.98 10.25
CA ILE A 28 13.43 10.67 10.94
C ILE A 28 12.66 10.69 12.27
N GLU A 29 12.58 11.84 12.94
CA GLU A 29 11.82 12.06 14.16
C GLU A 29 10.32 11.84 13.99
N ASN A 30 9.78 12.07 12.80
CA ASN A 30 8.36 11.90 12.51
C ASN A 30 7.92 10.43 12.73
N GLY A 31 8.78 9.45 12.42
CA GLY A 31 8.51 8.05 12.70
C GLY A 31 8.28 7.78 14.19
N VAL A 32 8.96 8.55 15.04
CA VAL A 32 8.81 8.53 16.51
C VAL A 32 7.56 9.27 16.97
N LEU A 33 7.21 10.38 16.29
CA LEU A 33 5.96 11.11 16.48
C LEU A 33 4.71 10.31 16.02
N GLY A 34 4.89 9.13 15.41
CA GLY A 34 3.82 8.24 14.97
C GLY A 34 3.13 8.67 13.68
N VAL A 35 3.72 9.66 13.00
CA VAL A 35 3.31 10.37 11.80
C VAL A 35 3.29 9.35 10.63
N PRO A 36 2.10 8.83 10.24
CA PRO A 36 1.76 7.60 8.36
C PRO A 36 2.52 7.82 7.04
N SER A 37 3.21 6.80 6.54
CA SER A 37 3.84 6.84 5.21
C SER A 37 2.88 6.79 4.03
N SER A 38 3.23 7.52 2.96
CA SER A 38 2.69 7.40 1.60
C SER A 38 2.52 5.96 1.12
N TYR A 39 3.47 5.07 1.45
CA TYR A 39 3.46 3.66 1.08
C TYR A 39 2.56 2.79 1.99
N ARG A 40 2.04 3.33 3.10
CA ARG A 40 1.20 2.58 4.07
C ARG A 40 -0.04 1.96 3.43
N PRO A 41 -0.81 2.62 2.53
CA PRO A 41 -1.94 1.99 1.84
C PRO A 41 -1.54 0.77 0.98
N TYR A 42 -0.27 0.65 0.60
CA TYR A 42 0.26 -0.47 -0.18
C TYR A 42 0.72 -1.61 0.73
N PHE A 43 1.52 -1.33 1.77
CA PHE A 43 1.98 -2.38 2.68
C PHE A 43 0.92 -2.88 3.67
N MET A 44 -0.10 -2.10 4.03
CA MET A 44 -1.26 -2.60 4.81
C MET A 44 -2.08 -3.69 4.11
N GLN A 45 -1.87 -3.89 2.81
CA GLN A 45 -2.51 -4.99 2.07
C GLN A 45 -1.74 -6.31 2.20
N ARG A 46 -0.48 -6.29 2.65
CA ARG A 46 0.48 -7.40 2.58
C ARG A 46 0.81 -7.95 3.97
N LYS A 47 0.45 -9.22 4.25
CA LYS A 47 0.60 -9.83 5.60
C LYS A 47 2.05 -9.91 6.10
N LYS A 48 3.02 -9.98 5.18
CA LYS A 48 4.44 -10.18 5.53
C LYS A 48 5.12 -8.90 6.03
N ILE A 49 4.72 -7.73 5.51
CA ILE A 49 5.30 -6.44 5.91
C ILE A 49 4.65 -6.01 7.22
N SER A 50 5.24 -6.42 8.34
CA SER A 50 4.65 -6.25 9.67
C SER A 50 5.67 -6.00 10.78
N THR A 51 6.96 -5.98 10.44
CA THR A 51 8.03 -5.47 11.28
C THR A 51 8.47 -4.09 10.79
N LEU A 52 9.08 -3.25 11.64
CA LEU A 52 9.58 -1.95 11.18
C LEU A 52 10.63 -2.12 10.05
N GLU A 53 11.51 -3.11 10.20
CA GLU A 53 12.49 -3.50 9.17
C GLU A 53 11.83 -3.81 7.82
N THR A 54 10.79 -4.67 7.80
CA THR A 54 10.12 -5.04 6.54
C THR A 54 9.30 -3.89 5.95
N MET A 55 8.92 -2.89 6.74
CA MET A 55 8.36 -1.63 6.23
C MET A 55 9.46 -0.78 5.56
N HIS A 56 10.62 -0.62 6.19
CA HIS A 56 11.74 0.13 5.62
C HIS A 56 12.26 -0.49 4.32
N VAL A 57 12.44 -1.82 4.26
CA VAL A 57 12.81 -2.53 3.02
C VAL A 57 11.72 -2.39 1.94
N PHE A 58 10.44 -2.32 2.33
CA PHE A 58 9.35 -2.07 1.38
C PHE A 58 9.33 -0.65 0.81
N CYS A 59 9.78 0.37 1.56
CA CYS A 59 9.97 1.71 1.01
C CYS A 59 11.25 1.77 0.15
N PHE A 60 12.37 1.25 0.66
CA PHE A 60 13.68 1.27 0.01
C PHE A 60 13.66 0.71 -1.42
N ARG A 61 12.88 -0.34 -1.69
CA ARG A 61 12.75 -0.92 -3.04
C ARG A 61 12.21 0.06 -4.10
N HIS A 62 11.37 1.03 -3.71
CA HIS A 62 10.87 2.06 -4.64
C HIS A 62 11.97 3.07 -4.95
N VAL A 63 12.72 3.51 -3.92
CA VAL A 63 13.92 4.35 -4.10
C VAL A 63 14.99 3.65 -4.95
N LEU A 64 15.20 2.34 -4.73
CA LEU A 64 16.14 1.54 -5.53
C LEU A 64 15.72 1.42 -7.00
N TYR A 65 14.41 1.27 -7.28
CA TYR A 65 13.89 1.34 -8.64
C TYR A 65 14.11 2.72 -9.27
N GLU A 66 13.76 3.79 -8.54
CA GLU A 66 13.92 5.17 -9.00
C GLU A 66 15.37 5.53 -9.31
N MET A 67 16.33 5.04 -8.52
CA MET A 67 17.76 5.19 -8.79
C MET A 67 18.26 4.37 -9.98
N ALA A 68 17.66 3.20 -10.26
CA ALA A 68 18.09 2.31 -11.35
C ALA A 68 17.43 2.62 -12.71
N ILE A 69 16.21 3.18 -12.71
CA ILE A 69 15.37 3.40 -13.90
C ILE A 69 15.14 4.91 -14.17
N GLY A 70 15.31 5.79 -13.17
CA GLY A 70 15.09 7.23 -13.31
C GLY A 70 13.63 7.67 -13.30
N SER A 71 12.69 6.76 -13.01
CA SER A 71 11.24 7.01 -12.99
C SER A 71 10.57 6.39 -11.75
N PRO A 72 9.44 6.94 -11.27
CA PRO A 72 8.74 6.44 -10.07
C PRO A 72 8.09 5.07 -10.29
N LEU A 73 8.23 4.18 -9.32
CA LEU A 73 7.56 2.87 -9.34
C LEU A 73 6.09 3.00 -8.90
N HIS A 74 5.20 3.20 -9.88
CA HIS A 74 3.74 3.22 -9.67
C HIS A 74 3.15 1.82 -9.39
N GLU A 75 3.77 0.77 -9.93
CA GLU A 75 3.32 -0.62 -9.82
C GLU A 75 3.73 -1.29 -8.49
N SER A 76 3.16 -2.45 -8.20
CA SER A 76 3.51 -3.20 -6.98
C SER A 76 4.77 -4.06 -7.12
N TYR A 77 5.14 -4.41 -8.35
CA TYR A 77 6.27 -5.25 -8.77
C TYR A 77 6.68 -4.81 -10.19
N ILE A 78 7.86 -5.18 -10.68
CA ILE A 78 8.21 -4.92 -12.11
C ILE A 78 7.71 -6.08 -12.98
N GLY A 79 7.27 -5.77 -14.21
CA GLY A 79 7.02 -6.76 -15.26
C GLY A 79 8.31 -7.23 -15.97
N GLU A 80 8.18 -7.61 -17.25
CA GLU A 80 9.32 -8.08 -18.07
C GLU A 80 10.30 -6.96 -18.49
N GLU A 81 9.96 -5.69 -18.19
CA GLU A 81 10.72 -4.48 -18.55
C GLU A 81 12.12 -4.36 -17.91
N ILE A 82 12.51 -5.26 -17.00
CA ILE A 82 13.89 -5.32 -16.46
C ILE A 82 14.92 -5.64 -17.57
N SER A 83 14.48 -6.11 -18.76
CA SER A 83 15.35 -6.63 -19.83
C SER A 83 16.40 -5.67 -20.40
N GLU A 84 16.29 -4.35 -20.19
CA GLU A 84 17.29 -3.36 -20.64
C GLU A 84 18.09 -2.71 -19.50
N CYS A 85 17.78 -3.01 -18.23
CA CYS A 85 18.53 -2.47 -17.10
C CYS A 85 19.92 -3.11 -17.01
N LEU A 86 20.96 -2.35 -16.62
CA LEU A 86 22.32 -2.88 -16.48
C LEU A 86 22.31 -4.13 -15.59
N HIS A 87 22.93 -5.22 -16.07
CA HIS A 87 22.93 -6.53 -15.40
C HIS A 87 23.32 -6.50 -13.91
N GLN A 88 24.12 -5.51 -13.49
CA GLN A 88 24.50 -5.27 -12.09
C GLN A 88 23.30 -5.01 -11.15
N PHE A 89 22.21 -4.40 -11.63
CA PHE A 89 21.02 -4.11 -10.82
C PHE A 89 19.97 -5.22 -10.86
N LYS A 90 20.00 -6.09 -11.89
CA LYS A 90 18.93 -7.05 -12.15
C LYS A 90 18.64 -7.95 -10.95
N ASN A 91 19.67 -8.59 -10.41
CA ASN A 91 19.53 -9.56 -9.31
C ASN A 91 18.95 -8.91 -8.05
N ILE A 92 19.46 -7.71 -7.68
CA ILE A 92 19.01 -7.00 -6.49
C ILE A 92 17.57 -6.49 -6.66
N LEU A 93 17.22 -5.92 -7.83
CA LEU A 93 15.84 -5.51 -8.14
C LEU A 93 14.88 -6.70 -8.10
N GLU A 94 15.22 -7.85 -8.71
CA GLU A 94 14.40 -9.07 -8.66
C GLU A 94 14.17 -9.55 -7.20
N SER A 95 15.18 -9.43 -6.33
CA SER A 95 15.09 -9.85 -4.92
C SER A 95 14.11 -9.02 -4.06
N VAL A 96 13.86 -7.74 -4.41
CA VAL A 96 12.95 -6.84 -3.67
C VAL A 96 11.65 -6.50 -4.41
N LEU A 97 11.62 -6.64 -5.74
CA LEU A 97 10.51 -6.19 -6.59
C LEU A 97 9.85 -7.30 -7.40
N SER A 98 10.35 -8.54 -7.41
CA SER A 98 9.63 -9.65 -8.02
C SER A 98 8.26 -9.90 -7.35
N HIS A 99 7.32 -10.47 -8.10
CA HIS A 99 6.02 -10.89 -7.57
C HIS A 99 6.15 -11.78 -6.32
N ASP A 100 7.18 -12.61 -6.26
CA ASP A 100 7.37 -13.56 -5.16
C ASP A 100 8.07 -12.94 -3.93
N ALA A 101 9.00 -11.99 -4.12
CA ALA A 101 9.45 -11.11 -3.03
C ALA A 101 8.27 -10.32 -2.42
N CYS A 102 7.39 -9.80 -3.28
CA CYS A 102 6.17 -9.09 -2.90
C CYS A 102 5.13 -9.96 -2.14
N LYS A 103 5.27 -11.30 -2.18
CA LYS A 103 4.27 -12.28 -1.71
C LYS A 103 4.74 -13.11 -0.52
N TYR A 104 5.99 -13.56 -0.52
CA TYR A 104 6.51 -14.54 0.43
C TYR A 104 7.43 -13.94 1.49
N CYS A 105 8.46 -13.18 1.10
CA CYS A 105 9.26 -12.35 2.01
C CYS A 105 10.11 -11.35 1.22
N LEU A 106 10.36 -10.18 1.80
CA LEU A 106 11.46 -9.31 1.40
C LEU A 106 12.75 -9.80 2.11
N PRO A 107 13.95 -9.47 1.59
CA PRO A 107 15.21 -9.65 2.32
C PRO A 107 15.23 -8.81 3.62
N THR A 108 16.09 -9.20 4.56
CA THR A 108 16.46 -8.38 5.72
C THR A 108 17.42 -7.26 5.33
N ILE A 109 17.62 -6.26 6.19
CA ILE A 109 18.64 -5.22 5.98
C ILE A 109 20.03 -5.86 5.88
N ASP A 110 20.36 -6.80 6.78
CA ASP A 110 21.61 -7.56 6.69
C ASP A 110 21.71 -8.37 5.39
N GLY A 111 20.59 -8.92 4.89
CA GLY A 111 20.54 -9.64 3.62
C GLY A 111 20.84 -8.74 2.42
N LEU A 112 20.38 -7.49 2.44
CA LEU A 112 20.72 -6.49 1.44
C LEU A 112 22.20 -6.07 1.53
N LEU A 113 22.71 -5.79 2.74
CA LEU A 113 24.10 -5.37 2.95
C LEU A 113 25.12 -6.45 2.55
N ASN A 114 24.74 -7.73 2.60
CA ASN A 114 25.57 -8.85 2.14
C ASN A 114 25.35 -9.22 0.66
N ASP A 115 24.44 -8.56 -0.07
CA ASP A 115 24.33 -8.78 -1.52
C ASP A 115 25.59 -8.26 -2.24
N PRO A 116 26.11 -8.96 -3.26
CA PRO A 116 27.30 -8.52 -4.00
C PRO A 116 27.25 -7.09 -4.55
N PHE A 117 26.06 -6.55 -4.83
CA PHE A 117 25.87 -5.16 -5.25
C PHE A 117 26.25 -4.15 -4.14
N PHE A 118 25.90 -4.42 -2.88
CA PHE A 118 26.17 -3.53 -1.75
C PHE A 118 27.47 -3.85 -1.02
N ALA A 119 27.85 -5.13 -0.91
CA ALA A 119 29.04 -5.57 -0.18
C ALA A 119 30.36 -5.05 -0.78
N GLY A 120 30.37 -4.67 -2.07
CA GLY A 120 31.51 -4.04 -2.74
C GLY A 120 31.66 -2.53 -2.50
N VAL A 121 30.69 -1.86 -1.86
CA VAL A 121 30.66 -0.39 -1.72
C VAL A 121 31.50 0.06 -0.53
N GLN A 122 32.69 0.63 -0.81
CA GLN A 122 33.53 1.20 0.23
C GLN A 122 33.05 2.59 0.65
N LEU A 123 32.35 2.66 1.79
CA LEU A 123 31.88 3.91 2.39
C LEU A 123 33.06 4.83 2.75
N ARG A 124 33.12 6.00 2.10
CA ARG A 124 34.04 7.08 2.48
C ARG A 124 33.43 7.85 3.65
N LEU A 125 34.01 7.73 4.84
CA LEU A 125 33.76 8.63 5.96
C LEU A 125 34.91 9.64 6.04
N PHE A 126 34.59 10.91 6.28
CA PHE A 126 35.58 11.97 6.50
C PHE A 126 35.91 12.11 7.99
N ASP A 127 37.10 12.63 8.29
CA ASP A 127 37.48 12.97 9.67
C ASP A 127 36.53 14.02 10.25
N GLY A 128 35.73 13.62 11.24
CA GLY A 128 34.68 14.43 11.84
C GLY A 128 33.25 13.96 11.55
N ASP A 129 33.04 13.05 10.59
CA ASP A 129 31.72 12.43 10.37
C ASP A 129 31.27 11.70 11.66
N PRO A 130 30.09 12.01 12.23
CA PRO A 130 29.64 11.43 13.49
C PRO A 130 29.12 10.00 13.25
N ALA A 131 30.04 9.04 13.17
CA ALA A 131 29.77 7.63 12.85
C ALA A 131 28.65 6.97 13.69
N HIS A 132 28.39 7.47 14.91
CA HIS A 132 27.31 7.00 15.78
C HIS A 132 26.55 8.17 16.42
N PHE A 133 25.25 8.27 16.14
CA PHE A 133 24.33 9.13 16.88
C PHE A 133 24.17 8.62 18.32
N LYS A 134 24.63 9.40 19.31
CA LYS A 134 24.67 8.97 20.72
C LYS A 134 23.31 9.11 21.41
N ILE A 135 22.51 8.04 21.34
CA ILE A 135 21.22 7.92 22.04
C ILE A 135 21.45 7.49 23.50
N SER A 136 20.74 8.11 24.46
CA SER A 136 20.77 7.68 25.86
C SER A 136 20.09 6.32 26.06
N SER A 137 20.44 5.61 27.13
CA SER A 137 19.76 4.35 27.51
C SER A 137 18.25 4.54 27.70
N SER A 138 17.83 5.65 28.31
CA SER A 138 16.42 5.99 28.49
C SER A 138 15.67 6.13 27.15
N ILE A 139 16.22 6.89 26.20
CA ILE A 139 15.60 7.07 24.87
C ILE A 139 15.61 5.74 24.10
N LYS A 140 16.66 4.92 24.23
CA LYS A 140 16.74 3.59 23.60
C LYS A 140 15.60 2.65 24.04
N GLU A 141 15.20 2.69 25.31
CA GLU A 141 14.03 1.92 25.78
C GLU A 141 12.70 2.50 25.26
N TYR A 142 12.53 3.83 25.24
CA TYR A 142 11.36 4.46 24.62
C TYR A 142 11.23 4.10 23.13
N LEU A 143 12.33 4.05 22.38
CA LEU A 143 12.34 3.66 20.97
C LEU A 143 11.83 2.22 20.77
N LYS A 144 12.19 1.26 21.64
CA LYS A 144 11.61 -0.11 21.57
C LYS A 144 10.08 -0.10 21.72
N ILE A 145 9.55 0.72 22.63
CA ILE A 145 8.10 0.88 22.85
C ILE A 145 7.44 1.50 21.61
N VAL A 146 8.11 2.46 20.95
CA VAL A 146 7.64 3.08 19.70
C VAL A 146 7.63 2.07 18.55
N VAL A 147 8.71 1.30 18.34
CA VAL A 147 8.77 0.22 17.34
C VAL A 147 7.62 -0.77 17.55
N PHE A 148 7.43 -1.26 18.78
CA PHE A 148 6.33 -2.17 19.11
C PHE A 148 4.94 -1.58 18.77
N LYS A 149 4.71 -0.30 19.09
CA LYS A 149 3.45 0.39 18.78
C LYS A 149 3.23 0.55 17.28
N ILE A 150 4.27 0.88 16.49
CA ILE A 150 4.17 0.98 15.03
C ILE A 150 3.81 -0.37 14.42
N GLU A 151 4.45 -1.45 14.89
CA GLU A 151 4.19 -2.80 14.43
C GLU A 151 2.79 -3.30 14.81
N ASP A 152 2.33 -3.09 16.04
CA ASP A 152 0.98 -3.52 16.43
C ASP A 152 -0.11 -2.69 15.73
N ARG A 153 0.10 -1.37 15.55
CA ARG A 153 -0.76 -0.52 14.71
C ARG A 153 -0.90 -1.09 13.30
N CYS A 154 0.22 -1.44 12.67
CA CYS A 154 0.24 -2.13 11.37
C CYS A 154 -0.54 -3.46 11.40
N LYS A 155 -0.23 -4.34 12.37
CA LYS A 155 -0.91 -5.64 12.53
C LYS A 155 -2.41 -5.47 12.78
N GLY A 156 -2.85 -4.37 13.40
CA GLY A 156 -4.24 -3.94 13.58
C GLY A 156 -4.92 -3.52 12.26
N GLU A 157 -4.35 -2.53 11.57
CA GLU A 157 -4.87 -2.01 10.30
C GLU A 157 -4.96 -3.09 9.22
N GLN A 158 -3.97 -3.97 9.14
CA GLN A 158 -4.01 -5.13 8.26
C GLN A 158 -5.17 -6.11 8.56
N LYS A 159 -5.60 -6.25 9.82
CA LYS A 159 -6.80 -7.04 10.17
C LYS A 159 -8.06 -6.35 9.65
N LEU A 160 -8.15 -5.02 9.80
CA LEU A 160 -9.26 -4.21 9.30
C LEU A 160 -9.36 -4.28 7.77
N VAL A 161 -8.26 -4.10 7.03
CA VAL A 161 -8.21 -4.23 5.56
C VAL A 161 -8.69 -5.61 5.09
N ARG A 162 -8.32 -6.69 5.79
CA ARG A 162 -8.79 -8.05 5.47
C ARG A 162 -10.27 -8.25 5.79
N SER A 163 -10.75 -7.70 6.90
CA SER A 163 -12.17 -7.71 7.24
C SER A 163 -13.00 -6.99 6.17
N GLN A 164 -12.57 -5.78 5.78
CA GLN A 164 -13.23 -4.98 4.75
C GLN A 164 -13.23 -5.68 3.37
N LYS A 165 -12.09 -6.23 2.95
CA LYS A 165 -12.00 -7.01 1.68
C LYS A 165 -12.93 -8.24 1.68
N ARG A 166 -13.16 -8.89 2.84
CA ARG A 166 -14.16 -9.97 2.98
C ARG A 166 -15.58 -9.44 2.88
N LEU A 167 -15.93 -8.39 3.63
CA LEU A 167 -17.26 -7.78 3.61
C LEU A 167 -17.66 -7.31 2.21
N THR A 168 -16.79 -6.56 1.53
CA THR A 168 -17.03 -6.09 0.16
C THR A 168 -17.16 -7.23 -0.85
N LYS A 169 -16.45 -8.37 -0.68
CA LYS A 169 -16.65 -9.56 -1.51
C LYS A 169 -18.04 -10.18 -1.29
N VAL A 170 -18.50 -10.30 -0.05
CA VAL A 170 -19.84 -10.82 0.28
C VAL A 170 -20.93 -9.90 -0.27
N GLN A 171 -20.81 -8.59 -0.08
CA GLN A 171 -21.75 -7.60 -0.61
C GLN A 171 -21.89 -7.67 -2.14
N LYS A 172 -20.77 -7.79 -2.88
CA LYS A 172 -20.79 -7.97 -4.34
C LYS A 172 -21.52 -9.25 -4.78
N ILE A 173 -21.40 -10.34 -4.01
CA ILE A 173 -22.13 -11.59 -4.27
C ILE A 173 -23.63 -11.39 -4.03
N MET A 174 -24.03 -10.80 -2.89
CA MET A 174 -25.44 -10.57 -2.55
C MET A 174 -26.16 -9.69 -3.58
N ILE A 175 -25.51 -8.62 -4.06
CA ILE A 175 -26.05 -7.75 -5.13
C ILE A 175 -26.25 -8.57 -6.43
N SER A 176 -25.28 -9.40 -6.80
CA SER A 176 -25.39 -10.27 -7.98
C SER A 176 -26.52 -11.30 -7.85
N GLU A 177 -26.72 -11.90 -6.67
CA GLU A 177 -27.82 -12.83 -6.43
C GLU A 177 -29.19 -12.14 -6.47
N GLU A 178 -29.29 -10.94 -5.89
CA GLU A 178 -30.47 -10.09 -5.98
C GLU A 178 -30.83 -9.77 -7.43
N ASP A 179 -29.86 -9.35 -8.24
CA ASP A 179 -30.13 -8.97 -9.64
C ASP A 179 -30.45 -10.19 -10.50
N ARG A 180 -29.85 -11.35 -10.23
CA ARG A 180 -30.28 -12.64 -10.81
C ARG A 180 -31.70 -13.00 -10.35
N LYS A 181 -32.12 -12.68 -9.11
CA LYS A 181 -33.49 -12.90 -8.60
C LYS A 181 -34.49 -11.94 -9.29
N LYS A 182 -34.16 -10.66 -9.42
CA LYS A 182 -34.95 -9.64 -10.14
C LYS A 182 -35.13 -10.01 -11.61
N HIS A 183 -34.05 -10.44 -12.29
CA HIS A 183 -34.11 -10.92 -13.68
C HIS A 183 -35.00 -12.16 -13.83
N ARG A 184 -34.82 -13.19 -12.98
CA ARG A 184 -35.68 -14.40 -12.98
C ARG A 184 -37.15 -14.05 -12.79
N ASN A 185 -37.48 -13.10 -11.90
CA ASN A 185 -38.86 -12.66 -11.68
C ASN A 185 -39.43 -11.91 -12.89
N ARG A 186 -38.67 -10.99 -13.51
CA ARG A 186 -39.07 -10.32 -14.76
C ARG A 186 -39.34 -11.32 -15.88
N MET A 187 -38.48 -12.34 -16.04
CA MET A 187 -38.66 -13.39 -17.06
C MET A 187 -39.87 -14.30 -16.81
N LYS A 188 -40.25 -14.55 -15.54
CA LYS A 188 -41.51 -15.21 -15.21
C LYS A 188 -42.72 -14.36 -15.61
N GLN A 189 -42.75 -13.08 -15.19
CA GLN A 189 -43.82 -12.15 -15.53
C GLN A 189 -44.01 -11.99 -17.06
N LEU A 190 -42.91 -11.91 -17.82
CA LEU A 190 -42.94 -11.86 -19.29
C LEU A 190 -43.49 -13.14 -19.94
N LYS A 191 -43.23 -14.32 -19.36
CA LYS A 191 -43.84 -15.59 -19.81
C LYS A 191 -45.32 -15.64 -19.46
N GLU A 192 -45.69 -15.27 -18.23
CA GLU A 192 -47.08 -15.23 -17.76
C GLU A 192 -47.94 -14.27 -18.58
N GLN A 193 -47.42 -13.09 -18.92
CA GLN A 193 -48.06 -12.13 -19.83
C GLN A 193 -48.23 -12.71 -21.23
N LYS A 194 -47.21 -13.38 -21.80
CA LYS A 194 -47.34 -14.04 -23.11
C LYS A 194 -48.37 -15.18 -23.10
N SER A 195 -48.51 -15.92 -22.01
CA SER A 195 -49.50 -17.00 -21.87
C SER A 195 -50.95 -16.54 -21.65
N LYS A 196 -51.18 -15.25 -21.31
CA LYS A 196 -52.52 -14.72 -21.00
C LYS A 196 -53.18 -13.94 -22.16
N GLY A 197 -52.61 -14.02 -23.36
CA GLY A 197 -53.13 -13.35 -24.55
C GLY A 197 -52.73 -11.86 -24.62
N GLY A 198 -52.73 -11.33 -25.84
CA GLY A 198 -52.29 -9.96 -26.08
C GLY A 198 -53.33 -8.92 -25.68
N SER A 199 -52.96 -8.01 -24.77
CA SER A 199 -53.57 -6.68 -24.70
C SER A 199 -52.53 -5.63 -24.30
N MET A 200 -52.62 -4.45 -24.89
CA MET A 200 -51.55 -3.47 -24.94
C MET A 200 -51.72 -2.38 -23.88
N ARG A 201 -50.70 -2.17 -23.03
CA ARG A 201 -50.53 -0.93 -22.24
C ARG A 201 -49.07 -0.71 -21.88
N LYS A 202 -48.35 0.09 -22.69
CA LYS A 202 -47.13 0.77 -22.23
C LYS A 202 -47.57 1.86 -21.24
N ASN A 203 -47.04 1.84 -20.02
CA ASN A 203 -47.01 3.03 -19.17
C ASN A 203 -45.65 3.08 -18.46
N GLY A 204 -44.68 3.69 -19.13
CA GLY A 204 -43.29 3.74 -18.67
C GLY A 204 -43.05 4.98 -17.81
N ASN A 205 -43.03 4.81 -16.49
CA ASN A 205 -42.50 5.84 -15.59
C ASN A 205 -41.55 5.16 -14.58
N HIS A 206 -40.25 5.39 -14.77
CA HIS A 206 -39.18 4.80 -13.96
C HIS A 206 -38.22 5.89 -13.47
N ASN A 207 -38.72 6.77 -12.60
CA ASN A 207 -37.87 7.53 -11.68
C ASN A 207 -37.29 6.59 -10.61
N SER A 208 -36.37 5.71 -11.01
CA SER A 208 -35.56 4.91 -10.10
C SER A 208 -34.49 5.80 -9.46
N SER A 209 -34.90 6.62 -8.48
CA SER A 209 -33.98 7.27 -7.55
C SER A 209 -33.21 6.18 -6.81
N VAL A 210 -31.96 5.95 -7.23
CA VAL A 210 -31.07 4.96 -6.62
C VAL A 210 -30.64 5.51 -5.26
N ARG A 211 -31.43 5.22 -4.22
CA ARG A 211 -31.04 5.46 -2.84
C ARG A 211 -29.85 4.56 -2.50
N LEU A 212 -28.63 5.09 -2.68
CA LEU A 212 -27.43 4.50 -2.09
C LEU A 212 -27.69 4.26 -0.60
N CYS A 213 -27.47 3.04 -0.13
CA CYS A 213 -27.58 2.73 1.29
C CYS A 213 -26.60 3.61 2.08
N PRO A 214 -26.95 4.13 3.28
CA PRO A 214 -26.05 5.01 4.05
C PRO A 214 -24.65 4.42 4.30
N HIS A 215 -24.56 3.08 4.35
CA HIS A 215 -23.30 2.35 4.51
C HIS A 215 -22.33 2.46 3.30
N ILE A 216 -22.80 2.95 2.15
CA ILE A 216 -21.97 3.21 0.95
C ILE A 216 -21.23 4.55 1.09
N SER A 217 -21.82 5.55 1.76
CA SER A 217 -21.11 6.81 2.08
C SER A 217 -19.85 6.56 2.91
N VAL A 218 -19.88 5.55 3.79
CA VAL A 218 -18.72 5.10 4.59
C VAL A 218 -17.61 4.49 3.71
N LEU A 219 -17.96 3.86 2.58
CA LEU A 219 -16.97 3.36 1.62
C LEU A 219 -16.35 4.53 0.83
N ILE A 220 -17.13 5.56 0.50
CA ILE A 220 -16.64 6.76 -0.21
C ILE A 220 -15.66 7.56 0.67
N SER A 221 -15.93 7.70 1.98
CA SER A 221 -15.02 8.39 2.90
C SER A 221 -13.65 7.70 3.13
N PHE A 222 -13.48 6.45 2.66
CA PHE A 222 -12.19 5.74 2.66
C PHE A 222 -11.68 5.41 1.24
N LEU A 223 -12.24 6.03 0.20
CA LEU A 223 -11.78 5.91 -1.19
C LEU A 223 -10.81 6.98 -1.74
N PRO A 224 -10.33 8.04 -1.02
CA PRO A 224 -9.55 9.12 -1.66
C PRO A 224 -8.14 8.71 -2.12
N TYR A 225 -7.72 7.46 -1.89
CA TYR A 225 -6.40 6.92 -2.30
C TYR A 225 -6.46 5.94 -3.49
N TYR A 226 -7.58 5.89 -4.23
CA TYR A 226 -7.71 5.00 -5.42
C TYR A 226 -8.33 5.68 -6.66
N THR A 227 -8.51 7.00 -6.66
CA THR A 227 -9.07 7.75 -7.80
C THR A 227 -8.34 9.09 -8.03
N SER A 228 -7.02 9.04 -8.22
CA SER A 228 -6.24 10.15 -8.80
C SER A 228 -4.93 9.66 -9.41
N LEU A 229 -5.05 9.01 -10.57
CA LEU A 229 -3.97 8.83 -11.55
C LEU A 229 -4.62 8.51 -12.90
N GLY A 230 -4.40 9.38 -13.86
CA GLY A 230 -4.87 9.36 -15.25
C GLY A 230 -4.09 10.37 -16.06
#